data_AF-A0A017RSD1-F1
#
_entry.id   AF-A0A017RSD1-F1
#
_cell.length_a   1.000
_cell.length_b   1.000
_cell.length_c   1.000
_cell.angle_alpha   90.00
_cell.angle_beta   90.00
_cell.angle_gamma   90.00
#
_symmetry.space_group_name_H-M   'P 1'
#
loop_
_entity.id
_entity.type
_entity.pdbx_description
1 polymer ?
#
loop_
_entity_poly.entity_id
_entity_poly.type
_entity_poly.pdbx_seq_one_letter_code
_entity_poly.pdbx_strand_id
1 'polypeptide(L)'
;MKASELKNKGIKITIGNKEYELKFDMNTFCELEEIYGDINEAFEDLQNRKLKAIRALIYSAIKAADESVTLKEVGKMLTLSDMEKLGTAINEALVIAMPEVTENMGE
;
A
#
# COMPACT_ATOMS: atom_id res chain seq x y z
N MET A 1 -15.94 15.93 -1.10
CA MET A 1 -16.45 14.55 -1.22
C MET A 1 -16.93 14.29 -2.62
N LYS A 2 -16.04 13.79 -3.48
CA LYS A 2 -16.39 12.92 -4.58
C LYS A 2 -15.38 11.78 -4.62
N ALA A 3 -15.71 10.68 -3.95
CA ALA A 3 -15.01 9.39 -4.04
C ALA A 3 -15.20 8.73 -5.42
N SER A 4 -14.98 9.48 -6.51
CA SER A 4 -15.44 9.11 -7.85
C SER A 4 -14.34 8.61 -8.78
N GLU A 5 -13.06 8.64 -8.38
CA GLU A 5 -11.99 8.10 -9.22
C GLU A 5 -10.96 7.31 -8.41
N LEU A 6 -11.39 6.27 -7.68
CA LEU A 6 -10.45 5.20 -7.34
C LEU A 6 -10.09 4.51 -8.67
N LYS A 7 -9.01 4.94 -9.30
CA LYS A 7 -8.52 4.29 -10.52
C LYS A 7 -8.01 2.93 -10.08
N ASN A 8 -8.68 1.87 -10.55
CA ASN A 8 -8.29 0.48 -10.32
C ASN A 8 -6.97 0.19 -11.09
N LYS A 9 -5.90 0.85 -10.65
CA LYS A 9 -4.56 0.82 -11.23
C LYS A 9 -3.71 0.00 -10.28
N GLY A 10 -3.42 -1.23 -10.69
CA GLY A 10 -2.43 -2.04 -10.01
C GLY A 10 -1.03 -1.53 -10.32
N ILE A 11 -0.12 -1.57 -9.34
CA ILE A 11 1.31 -1.49 -9.61
C ILE A 11 1.86 -2.90 -9.74
N LYS A 12 2.65 -3.13 -10.79
CA LYS A 12 3.42 -4.36 -10.91
C LYS A 12 4.72 -4.20 -10.16
N ILE A 13 4.96 -5.08 -9.20
CA ILE A 13 6.20 -5.12 -8.45
C ILE A 13 6.78 -6.53 -8.51
N THR A 14 8.10 -6.60 -8.55
CA THR A 14 8.80 -7.86 -8.42
C THR A 14 9.32 -7.97 -7.00
N ILE A 15 8.85 -8.96 -6.26
CA ILE A 15 9.37 -9.29 -4.93
C ILE A 15 10.05 -10.66 -5.02
N GLY A 16 11.38 -10.67 -4.86
CA GLY A 16 12.20 -11.86 -5.09
C GLY A 16 12.10 -12.33 -6.55
N ASN A 17 11.54 -13.52 -6.77
CA ASN A 17 11.35 -14.13 -8.09
C ASN A 17 9.89 -14.16 -8.57
N LYS A 18 8.99 -13.49 -7.85
CA LYS A 18 7.57 -13.42 -8.20
C LYS A 18 7.18 -11.99 -8.58
N GLU A 19 6.42 -11.87 -9.65
CA GLU A 19 5.75 -10.62 -10.03
C GLU A 19 4.37 -10.60 -9.35
N TYR A 20 4.06 -9.50 -8.69
CA TYR A 20 2.79 -9.23 -8.06
C TYR A 20 2.16 -8.00 -8.70
N GLU A 21 0.86 -8.07 -8.98
CA GLU A 21 0.06 -6.90 -9.33
C GLU A 21 -0.68 -6.45 -8.08
N LEU A 22 -0.13 -5.44 -7.39
CA LEU A 22 -0.77 -4.89 -6.20
C LEU A 22 -1.87 -3.92 -6.61
N LYS A 23 -3.13 -4.30 -6.35
CA LYS A 23 -4.29 -3.44 -6.57
C LYS A 23 -4.55 -2.62 -5.33
N PHE A 24 -4.50 -1.30 -5.45
CA PHE A 24 -4.89 -0.38 -4.37
C PHE A 24 -6.37 -0.04 -4.50
N ASP A 25 -7.21 -1.06 -4.31
CA ASP A 25 -8.66 -0.93 -4.28
C ASP A 25 -9.19 -0.82 -2.84
N MET A 26 -10.51 -0.74 -2.68
CA MET A 26 -11.13 -0.60 -1.36
C MET A 26 -10.84 -1.77 -0.43
N ASN A 27 -10.71 -2.99 -0.93
CA ASN A 27 -10.41 -4.14 -0.08
C ASN A 27 -9.00 -4.00 0.50
N THR A 28 -8.04 -3.56 -0.31
CA THR A 28 -6.68 -3.27 0.18
C THR A 28 -6.68 -2.22 1.27
N PHE A 29 -7.47 -1.16 1.15
CA PHE A 29 -7.53 -0.12 2.17
C PHE A 29 -8.27 -0.58 3.43
N CYS A 30 -9.34 -1.36 3.31
CA CYS A 30 -9.99 -2.00 4.47
C CYS A 30 -9.03 -2.93 5.20
N GLU A 31 -8.30 -3.78 4.49
CA GLU A 31 -7.27 -4.65 5.06
C GLU A 31 -6.14 -3.86 5.73
N LEU A 32 -5.80 -2.69 5.21
CA LEU A 32 -4.81 -1.80 5.84
C LEU A 32 -5.37 -1.15 7.11
N GLU A 33 -6.62 -0.70 7.08
CA GLU A 33 -7.32 -0.15 8.24
C GLU A 33 -7.48 -1.20 9.35
N GLU A 34 -7.75 -2.47 9.03
CA GLU A 34 -7.82 -3.54 10.04
C GLU A 34 -6.49 -3.72 10.81
N ILE A 35 -5.35 -3.44 10.17
CA ILE A 35 -4.02 -3.54 10.80
C ILE A 35 -3.76 -2.34 11.72
N TYR A 36 -4.17 -1.15 11.30
CA TYR A 36 -3.87 0.11 11.98
C TYR A 36 -4.94 0.52 13.01
N GLY A 37 -6.20 0.18 12.76
CA GLY A 37 -7.37 0.71 13.45
C GLY A 37 -7.81 2.10 12.95
N ASP A 38 -6.94 2.83 12.26
CA ASP A 38 -7.22 4.11 11.61
C ASP A 38 -6.46 4.20 10.28
N ILE A 39 -7.21 4.41 9.19
CA ILE A 39 -6.63 4.53 7.85
C ILE A 39 -5.77 5.79 7.68
N ASN A 40 -6.03 6.87 8.43
CA ASN A 40 -5.24 8.10 8.34
C ASN A 40 -3.84 7.91 8.94
N GLU A 41 -3.74 7.21 10.07
CA GLU A 41 -2.44 6.85 10.67
C GLU A 41 -1.63 5.98 9.70
N ALA A 42 -2.29 5.05 9.00
CA ALA A 42 -1.64 4.23 7.99
C ALA A 42 -1.04 5.08 6.85
N PHE A 43 -1.76 6.09 6.36
CA PHE A 43 -1.26 6.98 5.31
C PHE A 43 -0.12 7.86 5.79
N GLU A 44 -0.21 8.45 6.98
CA GLU A 44 0.88 9.24 7.57
C GLU A 44 2.17 8.41 7.69
N ASP A 45 2.05 7.17 8.16
CA ASP A 45 3.15 6.23 8.29
C ASP A 45 3.77 5.84 6.93
N LEU A 46 2.94 5.66 5.90
CA LEU A 46 3.37 5.40 4.53
C LEU A 46 4.12 6.60 3.94
N GLN A 47 3.64 7.83 4.17
CA GLN A 47 4.30 9.06 3.73
C GLN A 47 5.67 9.24 4.39
N ASN A 48 5.76 8.90 5.68
CA ASN A 48 7.00 8.87 6.43
C ASN A 48 7.92 7.69 6.05
N ARG A 49 7.53 6.87 5.06
CA ARG A 49 8.27 5.70 4.57
C ARG A 49 8.64 4.72 5.68
N LYS A 50 7.77 4.58 6.69
CA LYS A 50 7.99 3.61 7.76
C LYS A 50 7.95 2.19 7.19
N LEU A 51 8.98 1.39 7.49
CA LEU A 51 9.10 0.03 6.95
C LEU A 51 7.91 -0.87 7.28
N LYS A 52 7.34 -0.72 8.49
CA LYS A 52 6.15 -1.46 8.91
C LYS A 52 4.92 -1.11 8.07
N ALA A 53 4.78 0.15 7.69
CA ALA A 53 3.68 0.66 6.89
C ALA A 53 3.74 0.15 5.45
N ILE A 54 4.93 0.23 4.83
CA ILE A 54 5.18 -0.32 3.49
C ILE A 54 4.88 -1.82 3.48
N ARG A 55 5.36 -2.56 4.48
CA ARG A 55 5.06 -3.99 4.63
C ARG A 55 3.56 -4.24 4.81
N ALA A 56 2.87 -3.42 5.61
CA ALA A 56 1.44 -3.54 5.86
C ALA A 56 0.65 -3.34 4.56
N LEU A 57 0.92 -2.27 3.80
CA LEU A 57 0.24 -2.01 2.53
C LEU A 57 0.43 -3.13 1.51
N ILE A 58 1.66 -3.64 1.36
CA ILE A 58 1.94 -4.76 0.44
C ILE A 58 1.20 -6.02 0.90
N TYR A 59 1.19 -6.28 2.20
CA TYR A 59 0.44 -7.39 2.77
C TYR A 59 -1.07 -7.23 2.51
N SER A 60 -1.64 -6.06 2.76
CA SER A 60 -3.06 -5.78 2.53
C SER A 60 -3.43 -5.97 1.06
N ALA A 61 -2.58 -5.52 0.14
CA ALA A 61 -2.79 -5.66 -1.29
C ALA A 61 -2.71 -7.12 -1.76
N ILE A 62 -1.80 -7.92 -1.20
CA ILE A 62 -1.73 -9.36 -1.51
C ILE A 62 -2.91 -10.09 -0.86
N LYS A 63 -3.24 -9.78 0.40
CA LYS A 63 -4.30 -10.42 1.16
C LYS A 63 -5.67 -10.22 0.52
N ALA A 64 -5.94 -9.04 -0.01
CA ALA A 64 -7.15 -8.75 -0.77
C ALA A 64 -7.36 -9.70 -1.98
N ALA A 65 -6.30 -10.32 -2.50
CA ALA A 65 -6.34 -11.32 -3.56
C ALA A 65 -6.12 -12.77 -3.08
N ASP A 66 -5.45 -12.96 -1.94
CA ASP A 66 -5.08 -14.25 -1.35
C ASP A 66 -5.12 -14.17 0.19
N GLU A 67 -6.24 -14.61 0.78
CA GLU A 67 -6.47 -14.58 2.23
C GLU A 67 -5.49 -15.45 3.04
N SER A 68 -4.72 -16.33 2.40
CA SER A 68 -3.79 -17.24 3.10
C SER A 68 -2.47 -16.59 3.52
N VAL A 69 -2.15 -15.42 2.96
CA VAL A 69 -0.89 -14.73 3.21
C VAL A 69 -0.83 -14.18 4.64
N THR A 70 0.36 -14.17 5.24
CA THR A 70 0.60 -13.51 6.52
C THR A 70 1.55 -12.32 6.41
N LEU A 71 1.41 -11.35 7.32
CA LEU A 71 2.34 -10.20 7.46
C LEU A 71 3.80 -10.63 7.57
N LYS A 72 4.06 -11.75 8.25
CA LYS A 72 5.41 -12.27 8.47
C LYS A 72 5.98 -12.86 7.18
N GLU A 73 5.18 -13.52 6.36
CA GLU A 73 5.61 -14.04 5.06
C GLU A 73 5.95 -12.93 4.09
N VAL A 74 5.10 -11.91 3.98
CA VAL A 74 5.40 -10.72 3.17
C VAL A 74 6.70 -10.07 3.64
N GLY A 75 6.89 -9.91 4.95
CA GLY A 75 8.15 -9.40 5.50
C GLY A 75 9.39 -10.25 5.18
N LYS A 76 9.25 -11.56 4.95
CA LYS A 76 10.37 -12.42 4.50
C LYS A 76 10.67 -12.28 3.01
N MET A 77 9.67 -11.90 2.21
CA MET A 77 9.82 -11.70 0.77
C MET A 77 10.52 -10.37 0.46
N LEU A 78 10.33 -9.36 1.33
CA LEU A 78 10.86 -8.01 1.15
C LEU A 78 12.29 -7.89 1.68
N THR A 79 13.16 -7.27 0.88
CA THR A 79 14.50 -6.85 1.32
C THR A 79 14.54 -5.35 1.58
N LEU A 80 15.57 -4.88 2.30
CA LEU A 80 15.78 -3.44 2.51
C LEU A 80 15.94 -2.68 1.19
N SER A 81 16.56 -3.30 0.18
CA SER A 81 16.71 -2.71 -1.16
C SER A 81 15.39 -2.60 -1.92
N ASP A 82 14.44 -3.50 -1.65
CA ASP A 82 13.09 -3.39 -2.22
C ASP A 82 12.32 -2.24 -1.59
N MET A 83 12.49 -2.01 -0.28
CA MET A 83 11.79 -0.95 0.46
C MET A 83 12.06 0.45 -0.09
N GLU A 84 13.29 0.75 -0.50
CA GLU A 84 13.61 2.05 -1.11
C GLU A 84 12.89 2.26 -2.44
N LYS A 85 12.87 1.24 -3.29
CA LYS A 85 12.19 1.29 -4.60
C LYS A 85 10.67 1.34 -4.45
N LEU A 86 10.15 0.54 -3.52
CA LEU A 86 8.72 0.44 -3.24
C LEU A 86 8.18 1.72 -2.63
N GLY A 87 8.94 2.40 -1.77
CA GLY A 87 8.52 3.67 -1.18
C GLY A 87 8.12 4.72 -2.21
N THR A 88 8.92 4.89 -3.27
CA THR A 88 8.61 5.84 -4.36
C THR A 88 7.40 5.39 -5.18
N ALA A 89 7.36 4.12 -5.62
CA ALA A 89 6.27 3.59 -6.43
C ALA A 89 4.93 3.60 -5.69
N ILE A 90 4.94 3.31 -4.38
CA ILE A 90 3.77 3.38 -3.50
C ILE A 90 3.29 4.81 -3.38
N ASN A 91 4.18 5.78 -3.17
CA ASN A 91 3.78 7.18 -3.07
C ASN A 91 3.06 7.63 -4.34
N GLU A 92 3.65 7.39 -5.51
CA GLU A 92 3.03 7.72 -6.81
C GLU A 92 1.67 7.03 -6.98
N ALA A 93 1.57 5.75 -6.60
CA ALA A 93 0.34 5.00 -6.71
C ALA A 93 -0.76 5.51 -5.76
N LEU A 94 -0.39 5.93 -4.55
CA LEU A 94 -1.32 6.52 -3.59
C LEU A 94 -1.84 7.88 -4.08
N VAL A 95 -0.99 8.73 -4.65
CA VAL A 95 -1.43 9.99 -5.28
C VAL A 95 -2.43 9.73 -6.41
N ILE A 96 -2.21 8.68 -7.19
CA ILE A 96 -3.10 8.29 -8.29
C ILE A 96 -4.43 7.68 -7.79
N ALA A 97 -4.36 6.83 -6.77
CA ALA A 97 -5.52 6.13 -6.22
C ALA A 97 -6.39 7.05 -5.34
N MET A 98 -5.76 8.01 -4.66
CA MET A 98 -6.38 8.93 -3.70
C MET A 98 -5.88 10.38 -3.91
N PRO A 99 -6.25 11.03 -5.03
CA PRO A 99 -5.81 12.39 -5.33
C PRO A 99 -6.23 13.41 -4.25
N GLU A 100 -7.41 13.26 -3.64
CA GLU A 100 -7.91 14.17 -2.60
C GLU A 100 -7.08 14.14 -1.30
N VAL A 101 -6.38 13.04 -0.99
CA VAL A 101 -5.52 12.97 0.23
C VAL A 101 -4.34 13.94 0.12
N THR A 102 -3.88 14.23 -1.11
CA THR A 102 -2.77 15.17 -1.33
C THR A 102 -3.18 16.64 -1.22
N GLU A 103 -4.45 16.99 -1.42
CA GLU A 103 -4.91 18.40 -1.41
C GLU A 103 -5.06 18.98 0.01
N ASN A 104 -5.26 18.16 1.04
CA ASN A 104 -5.35 18.61 2.45
C ASN A 104 -4.02 18.57 3.22
N MET A 105 -2.89 18.37 2.54
CA MET A 105 -1.57 18.18 3.16
C MET A 105 -0.60 19.34 2.87
N GLY A 106 -1.12 20.48 2.42
CA GLY A 106 -0.36 21.67 2.03
C GLY A 106 -0.78 22.98 2.69
N GLU A 107 -1.60 22.96 3.75
CA GLU A 107 -1.91 24.13 4.59
C GLU A 107 -1.52 23.91 6.05
#